data_AF-A0AAU7ZS94-F1
#
_entry.id   AF-A0AAU7ZS94-F1
#
_cell.length_a   1.000
_cell.length_b   1.000
_cell.length_c   1.000
_cell.angle_alpha   90.00
_cell.angle_beta   90.00
_cell.angle_gamma   90.00
#
_symmetry.space_group_name_H-M   'P 1'
#
loop_
_entity.id
_entity.type
_entity.pdbx_description
1 polymer ?
#
loop_
_entity_poly.entity_id
_entity_poly.type
_entity_poly.pdbx_seq_one_letter_code
_entity_poly.pdbx_strand_id
1 'polypeptide(L)'
;MAKEIIEPYRSRAVVWREMFLFPTDVALEFLKDCEQKDIRILGCDVFDMPVGDTIRSRFDDGLDVSTKEYWDYSVVELCSLVRDHILSKKDKLFEFTLS
;
A
#
# COMPACT_ATOMS: atom_id res chain seq x y z
N MET A 1 14.13 -8.58 -7.34
CA MET A 1 13.82 -7.15 -7.09
C MET A 1 12.53 -6.95 -6.31
N ALA A 2 11.33 -6.94 -6.89
CA ALA A 2 10.08 -6.68 -6.13
C ALA A 2 9.86 -7.68 -4.97
N LYS A 3 10.13 -8.97 -5.21
CA LYS A 3 10.02 -10.02 -4.20
C LYS A 3 10.97 -9.82 -3.02
N GLU A 4 12.19 -9.34 -3.25
CA GLU A 4 13.20 -9.11 -2.19
C GLU A 4 12.83 -7.91 -1.31
N ILE A 5 12.14 -6.91 -1.87
CA ILE A 5 11.67 -5.74 -1.13
C ILE A 5 10.45 -6.09 -0.27
N ILE A 6 9.59 -7.00 -0.74
CA ILE A 6 8.36 -7.41 -0.06
C ILE A 6 8.60 -8.50 1.00
N GLU A 7 9.61 -9.37 0.81
CA GLU A 7 9.85 -10.53 1.69
C GLU A 7 9.91 -10.19 3.20
N PRO A 8 10.52 -9.07 3.64
CA PRO A 8 10.53 -8.69 5.06
C PRO A 8 9.14 -8.50 5.68
N TYR A 9 8.14 -8.18 4.85
CA TYR A 9 6.76 -7.90 5.27
C TYR A 9 5.83 -9.10 5.07
N ARG A 10 6.32 -10.17 4.44
CA ARG A 10 5.50 -11.31 4.02
C ARG A 10 4.69 -11.96 5.14
N SER A 11 5.28 -12.09 6.33
CA SER A 11 4.60 -12.68 7.50
C SER A 11 3.55 -11.75 8.14
N ARG A 12 3.54 -10.46 7.77
CA ARG A 12 2.62 -9.42 8.26
C ARG A 12 1.61 -9.00 7.18
N ALA A 13 1.54 -9.74 6.08
CA ALA A 13 0.67 -9.44 4.94
C ALA A 13 -0.36 -10.55 4.76
N VAL A 14 -1.53 -10.20 4.23
CA VAL A 14 -2.49 -11.19 3.71
C VAL A 14 -2.15 -11.49 2.26
N VAL A 15 -1.93 -12.77 1.94
CA VAL A 15 -1.71 -13.20 0.56
C VAL A 15 -3.04 -13.49 -0.10
N TRP A 16 -3.42 -12.69 -1.10
CA TRP A 16 -4.66 -12.86 -1.84
C TRP A 16 -4.41 -12.76 -3.33
N ARG A 17 -4.74 -13.83 -4.07
CA ARG A 17 -4.55 -13.90 -5.54
C ARG A 17 -3.14 -13.46 -5.96
N GLU A 18 -2.12 -13.99 -5.28
CA GLU A 18 -0.71 -13.68 -5.52
C GLU A 18 -0.29 -12.23 -5.18
N MET A 19 -1.20 -11.41 -4.62
CA MET A 19 -0.91 -10.08 -4.11
C MET A 19 -0.66 -10.12 -2.61
N PHE A 20 0.19 -9.21 -2.14
CA PHE A 20 0.39 -8.96 -0.72
C PHE A 20 -0.45 -7.76 -0.31
N LEU A 21 -1.45 -7.99 0.52
CA LEU A 21 -2.26 -6.94 1.10
C LEU A 21 -1.65 -6.57 2.45
N PHE A 22 -1.17 -5.33 2.53
CA PHE A 22 -0.53 -4.82 3.74
C PHE A 22 -1.54 -4.14 4.65
N PRO A 23 -1.53 -4.46 5.95
CA PRO A 23 -2.11 -3.60 6.96
C PRO A 23 -1.52 -2.19 6.93
N THR A 24 -2.28 -1.22 7.40
CA THR A 24 -1.92 0.20 7.31
C THR A 24 -0.53 0.50 7.89
N ASP A 25 -0.20 -0.02 9.07
CA ASP A 25 1.13 0.14 9.69
C ASP A 25 2.24 -0.46 8.81
N VAL A 26 2.03 -1.66 8.27
CA VAL A 26 2.96 -2.35 7.37
C VAL A 26 3.15 -1.58 6.06
N ALA A 27 2.08 -1.06 5.48
CA ALA A 27 2.13 -0.25 4.28
C ALA A 27 2.93 1.03 4.50
N LEU A 28 2.76 1.69 5.66
CA LEU A 28 3.52 2.89 6.03
C LEU A 28 5.01 2.58 6.25
N GLU A 29 5.34 1.45 6.86
CA GLU A 29 6.73 0.99 6.98
C GLU A 29 7.35 0.68 5.61
N PHE A 30 6.61 0.01 4.74
CA PHE A 30 7.04 -0.28 3.36
C PHE A 30 7.31 1.00 2.56
N LEU A 31 6.44 2.01 2.68
CA LEU A 31 6.65 3.32 2.05
C LEU A 31 7.95 3.98 2.48
N LYS A 32 8.28 3.92 3.78
CA LYS A 32 9.53 4.45 4.32
C LYS A 32 10.74 3.72 3.74
N ASP A 33 10.66 2.40 3.61
CA ASP A 33 11.72 1.60 2.99
C ASP A 33 11.89 1.93 1.50
N CYS A 34 10.80 2.16 0.77
CA CYS A 34 10.83 2.62 -0.60
C CYS A 34 11.52 3.98 -0.73
N GLU A 35 11.20 4.92 0.16
CA GLU A 35 11.85 6.23 0.23
C GLU A 35 13.36 6.10 0.45
N GLN A 36 13.78 5.27 1.41
CA GLN A 36 15.20 5.08 1.76
C GLN A 36 16.01 4.37 0.68
N LYS A 37 15.37 3.51 -0.12
CA LYS A 37 16.00 2.68 -1.15
C LYS A 37 15.81 3.24 -2.57
N ASP A 38 15.26 4.44 -2.69
CA ASP A 38 14.95 5.10 -3.98
C ASP A 38 14.07 4.23 -4.90
N ILE A 39 13.07 3.57 -4.31
CA ILE A 39 12.12 2.72 -5.03
C ILE A 39 10.89 3.54 -5.37
N ARG A 40 10.66 3.75 -6.66
CA ARG A 40 9.47 4.45 -7.17
C ARG A 40 8.21 3.60 -7.00
N ILE A 41 7.17 4.22 -6.45
CA ILE A 41 5.84 3.63 -6.29
C ILE A 41 4.93 4.15 -7.40
N LEU A 42 4.05 3.28 -7.91
CA LEU A 42 3.13 3.59 -9.00
C LEU A 42 1.70 3.84 -8.53
N GLY A 43 1.38 3.49 -7.29
CA GLY A 43 0.07 3.72 -6.70
C GLY A 43 -0.16 2.89 -5.45
N CYS A 44 -1.35 3.02 -4.89
CA CYS A 44 -1.86 2.11 -3.87
C CYS A 44 -3.33 1.77 -4.13
N ASP A 45 -3.65 0.49 -3.98
CA ASP A 45 -5.02 0.00 -4.01
C ASP A 45 -5.51 -0.22 -2.59
N VAL A 46 -6.79 0.09 -2.37
CA VAL A 46 -7.43 -0.04 -1.07
C VAL A 46 -8.38 -1.24 -1.08
N PHE A 47 -8.30 -2.05 -0.03
CA PHE A 47 -9.14 -3.24 0.15
C PHE A 47 -9.84 -3.20 1.51
N ASP A 48 -11.03 -3.79 1.58
CA ASP A 48 -11.73 -4.06 2.83
C ASP A 48 -11.92 -5.56 3.07
N MET A 49 -12.08 -5.92 4.35
CA MET A 49 -12.46 -7.26 4.80
C MET A 49 -13.64 -7.14 5.78
N PRO A 50 -14.87 -6.89 5.28
CA PRO A 50 -16.00 -6.51 6.13
C PRO A 50 -16.46 -7.60 7.09
N VAL A 51 -16.37 -8.90 6.71
CA VAL A 51 -16.69 -10.07 7.56
C VAL A 51 -15.96 -11.31 7.03
N GLY A 52 -15.22 -12.03 7.89
CA GLY A 52 -14.52 -13.27 7.55
C GLY A 52 -13.43 -13.10 6.48
N ASP A 53 -13.16 -14.14 5.69
CA ASP A 53 -12.11 -14.15 4.65
C ASP A 53 -12.51 -13.46 3.34
N THR A 54 -13.54 -12.60 3.35
CA THR A 54 -14.01 -11.92 2.14
C THR A 54 -13.26 -10.61 1.93
N ILE A 55 -12.29 -10.61 1.03
CA ILE A 55 -11.58 -9.41 0.58
C ILE A 55 -12.38 -8.75 -0.54
N ARG A 56 -12.67 -7.45 -0.44
CA ARG A 56 -13.22 -6.65 -1.54
C ARG A 56 -12.33 -5.48 -1.86
N SER A 57 -12.19 -5.20 -3.14
CA SER A 57 -11.47 -4.01 -3.60
C SER A 57 -12.36 -2.79 -3.53
N ARG A 58 -11.77 -1.66 -3.11
CA ARG A 58 -12.37 -0.33 -3.12
C ARG A 58 -11.68 0.48 -4.21
N PHE A 59 -11.92 0.13 -5.47
CA PHE A 59 -11.25 0.74 -6.63
C PHE A 59 -11.33 2.28 -6.64
N ASP A 60 -12.45 2.86 -6.21
CA ASP A 60 -12.64 4.32 -6.14
C ASP A 60 -11.81 5.01 -5.05
N ASP A 61 -11.27 4.24 -4.10
CA ASP A 61 -10.39 4.72 -3.04
C ASP A 61 -8.91 4.45 -3.35
N GLY A 62 -8.58 3.88 -4.51
CA GLY A 62 -7.21 3.74 -4.98
C GLY A 62 -6.59 5.07 -5.36
N LEU A 63 -5.27 5.08 -5.47
CA LEU A 63 -4.48 6.22 -5.95
C LEU A 63 -3.51 5.71 -7.00
N ASP A 64 -3.67 6.18 -8.24
CA ASP A 64 -2.75 5.92 -9.35
C ASP A 64 -1.82 7.11 -9.54
N VAL A 65 -0.52 6.92 -9.25
CA VAL A 65 0.54 7.91 -9.47
C VAL A 65 1.44 7.56 -10.66
N SER A 66 1.02 6.62 -11.50
CA SER A 66 1.70 6.29 -12.76
C SER A 66 1.37 7.27 -13.89
N THR A 67 0.35 8.12 -13.70
CA THR A 67 -0.08 9.13 -14.67
C THR A 67 0.99 10.20 -14.89
N LYS A 68 0.95 10.81 -16.08
CA LYS A 68 1.93 11.82 -16.51
C LYS A 68 2.08 12.99 -15.54
N GLU A 69 1.03 13.33 -14.81
CA GLU A 69 1.01 14.40 -13.80
C GLU A 69 2.12 14.23 -12.75
N TYR A 70 2.49 12.99 -12.43
CA TYR A 70 3.44 12.68 -11.36
C TYR A 70 4.84 12.26 -11.86
N TRP A 71 5.12 12.36 -13.16
CA TRP A 71 6.39 11.86 -13.72
C TRP A 71 7.60 12.62 -13.20
N ASP A 72 7.45 13.92 -12.96
CA ASP A 72 8.51 14.78 -12.44
C ASP A 72 8.65 14.71 -10.92
N TYR A 73 7.77 13.98 -10.23
CA TYR A 73 7.82 13.83 -8.78
C TYR A 73 8.96 12.87 -8.41
N SER A 74 9.73 13.28 -7.40
CA SER A 74 10.74 12.45 -6.75
C SER A 74 10.09 11.28 -5.99
N VAL A 75 10.89 10.26 -5.66
CA VAL A 75 10.42 9.13 -4.83
C VAL A 75 9.88 9.60 -3.48
N VAL A 76 10.50 10.61 -2.86
CA VAL A 76 10.05 11.18 -1.58
C VAL A 76 8.68 11.82 -1.72
N GLU A 77 8.44 12.61 -2.77
CA GLU A 77 7.15 13.25 -3.04
C GLU A 77 6.05 12.20 -3.28
N LEU A 78 6.35 11.16 -4.06
CA LEU A 78 5.40 10.07 -4.32
C LEU A 78 5.08 9.29 -3.04
N CYS A 79 6.10 8.92 -2.26
CA CYS A 79 5.90 8.20 -1.00
C CYS A 79 5.09 9.05 -0.01
N SER A 80 5.33 10.37 0.05
CA SER A 80 4.53 11.28 0.87
C SER A 80 3.07 11.33 0.41
N LEU A 81 2.83 11.47 -0.89
CA LEU A 81 1.47 11.55 -1.45
C LEU A 81 0.69 10.26 -1.17
N VAL A 82 1.31 9.09 -1.41
CA VAL A 82 0.70 7.78 -1.14
C VAL A 82 0.48 7.58 0.37
N ARG A 83 1.43 7.99 1.22
CA ARG A 83 1.28 7.97 2.68
C ARG A 83 0.08 8.79 3.13
N ASP A 84 -0.03 10.03 2.66
CA ASP A 84 -1.09 10.95 3.06
C ASP A 84 -2.45 10.43 2.58
N HIS A 85 -2.50 9.82 1.39
CA HIS A 85 -3.69 9.13 0.90
C HIS A 85 -4.09 7.96 1.81
N ILE A 86 -3.18 7.06 2.15
CA ILE A 86 -3.44 5.95 3.09
C ILE A 86 -3.97 6.50 4.42
N LEU A 87 -3.32 7.52 5.00
CA LEU A 87 -3.73 8.12 6.26
C LEU A 87 -5.12 8.78 6.18
N SER A 88 -5.45 9.43 5.06
CA SER A 88 -6.77 10.03 4.83
C SER A 88 -7.91 8.99 4.77
N LYS A 89 -7.55 7.74 4.45
CA LYS A 89 -8.46 6.61 4.39
C LYS A 89 -8.37 5.73 5.64
N LYS A 90 -7.54 6.04 6.64
CA LYS A 90 -7.28 5.15 7.79
C LYS A 90 -8.55 4.73 8.53
N ASP A 91 -9.51 5.64 8.72
CA ASP A 91 -10.79 5.31 9.38
C ASP A 91 -11.71 4.41 8.52
N LYS A 92 -11.37 4.25 7.23
CA LYS A 92 -12.07 3.42 6.24
C LYS A 92 -11.27 2.17 5.86
N LEU A 93 -9.96 2.17 6.09
CA LEU A 93 -9.03 1.06 5.92
C LEU A 93 -9.14 0.21 7.17
N PHE A 94 -9.85 -0.90 7.09
CA PHE A 94 -9.83 -1.87 8.19
C PHE A 94 -8.39 -2.30 8.46
N GLU A 95 -7.93 -2.12 9.69
CA GLU A 95 -6.72 -2.77 10.18
C GLU A 95 -6.96 -4.28 10.12
N PHE A 96 -6.08 -5.03 9.45
CA PHE A 96 -6.15 -6.48 9.47
C PHE A 96 -5.84 -6.93 10.90
N THR A 97 -6.87 -7.10 11.72
CA THR A 97 -6.72 -7.83 12.97
C THR A 97 -6.52 -9.29 12.62
N LEU A 98 -5.25 -9.71 12.55
CA LEU A 98 -4.89 -11.13 12.58
C LEU A 98 -5.42 -11.69 13.91
N SER A 99 -6.50 -12.47 13.85
CA SER A 99 -7.01 -13.26 14.96
C SER A 99 -6.14 -14.49 15.22
#